data_AF-A0A847UKS1-F1
#
_entry.id   AF-A0A847UKS1-F1
#
_cell.length_a   1.000
_cell.length_b   1.000
_cell.length_c   1.000
_cell.angle_alpha   90.00
_cell.angle_beta   90.00
_cell.angle_gamma   90.00
#
_symmetry.space_group_name_H-M   'P 1'
#
loop_
_entity.id
_entity.type
_entity.pdbx_description
1 polymer ?
#
loop_
_entity_poly.entity_id
_entity_poly.type
_entity_poly.pdbx_seq_one_letter_code
_entity_poly.pdbx_strand_id
1 'polypeptide(L)'
;MSFSVNWHTLLEEADELPSDAVLVTPLSHTPFRISETQEHRIIVDYVEKDETRPLQREQFETLFRRVHDEPNQEFALDRLPPDAEP
;
A
#
# COMPACT_ATOMS: atom_id res chain seq x y z
N MET A 1 -7.91 -0.80 -16.37
CA MET A 1 -8.46 0.36 -15.63
C MET A 1 -7.34 1.37 -15.41
N SER A 2 -7.64 2.66 -15.34
CA SER A 2 -6.62 3.69 -15.08
C SER A 2 -6.17 3.64 -13.62
N PHE A 3 -4.86 3.77 -13.36
CA PHE A 3 -4.28 3.75 -12.01
C PHE A 3 -5.00 4.68 -11.01
N SER A 4 -5.37 5.88 -11.45
CA SER A 4 -6.06 6.86 -10.60
C SER A 4 -7.41 6.37 -10.04
N VAL A 5 -8.11 5.47 -10.75
CA VAL A 5 -9.37 4.89 -10.27
C VAL A 5 -9.10 3.90 -9.13
N ASN A 6 -8.06 3.08 -9.26
CA ASN A 6 -7.66 2.16 -8.18
C ASN A 6 -7.16 2.88 -6.93
N TRP A 7 -6.46 4.01 -7.10
CA TRP A 7 -6.03 4.82 -5.95
C TRP A 7 -7.22 5.42 -5.18
N HIS A 8 -8.21 5.95 -5.89
CA HIS A 8 -9.42 6.47 -5.22
C HIS A 8 -10.21 5.37 -4.51
N THR A 9 -10.41 4.21 -5.15
CA THR A 9 -11.04 3.07 -4.48
C THR A 9 -10.26 2.66 -3.24
N LEU A 10 -8.93 2.63 -3.29
CA LEU A 10 -8.12 2.31 -2.12
C LEU A 10 -8.27 3.34 -0.99
N LEU A 11 -8.40 4.64 -1.31
CA LEU A 11 -8.70 5.68 -0.32
C LEU A 11 -10.09 5.53 0.27
N GLU A 12 -11.11 5.21 -0.53
CA GLU A 12 -12.47 4.96 -0.05
C GLU A 12 -12.52 3.75 0.89
N GLU A 13 -11.94 2.62 0.49
CA GLU A 13 -11.85 1.42 1.32
C GLU A 13 -11.06 1.70 2.61
N ALA A 14 -9.97 2.47 2.53
CA ALA A 14 -9.19 2.85 3.69
C ALA A 14 -9.92 3.80 4.65
N ASP A 15 -10.83 4.64 4.15
CA ASP A 15 -11.69 5.51 4.95
C ASP A 15 -12.85 4.74 5.60
N GLU A 16 -13.33 3.68 4.94
CA GLU A 16 -14.32 2.76 5.49
C GLU A 16 -13.74 1.82 6.58
N LEU A 17 -12.42 1.66 6.63
CA LEU A 17 -11.77 0.86 7.66
C LEU A 17 -11.89 1.53 9.04
N PRO A 18 -12.11 0.73 10.10
CA PRO A 18 -12.00 1.22 11.47
C PRO A 18 -10.62 1.85 11.74
N SER A 19 -10.58 2.94 12.49
CA SER A 19 -9.32 3.61 12.85
C SER A 19 -8.39 2.76 13.73
N ASP A 20 -8.89 1.65 14.29
CA ASP A 20 -8.12 0.64 15.02
C ASP A 20 -7.80 -0.62 14.20
N ALA A 21 -8.20 -0.65 12.91
CA ALA A 21 -7.94 -1.77 12.02
C ALA A 21 -6.44 -1.99 11.83
N VAL A 22 -6.00 -3.22 12.09
CA VAL A 22 -4.63 -3.66 11.87
C VAL A 22 -4.60 -4.43 10.55
N LEU A 23 -3.89 -3.86 9.58
CA LEU A 23 -3.58 -4.49 8.30
C LEU A 23 -2.21 -5.15 8.37
N VAL A 24 -1.93 -6.05 7.42
CA VAL A 24 -0.68 -6.80 7.39
C VAL A 24 -0.08 -6.68 6.00
N THR A 25 1.20 -6.30 5.92
CA THR A 25 1.88 -6.20 4.62
C THR A 25 1.94 -7.59 3.96
N PRO A 26 1.65 -7.72 2.67
CA PRO A 26 1.61 -9.03 2.01
C PRO A 26 2.96 -9.74 1.96
N LEU A 27 4.08 -8.99 1.91
CA LEU A 27 5.42 -9.56 1.75
C LEU A 27 6.11 -9.84 3.11
N SER A 28 6.18 -8.82 3.98
CA SER A 28 6.91 -8.93 5.25
C SER A 28 6.04 -9.42 6.40
N HIS A 29 4.73 -9.63 6.16
CA HIS A 29 3.74 -9.94 7.18
C HIS A 29 3.81 -9.00 8.39
N THR A 30 4.17 -7.74 8.14
CA THR A 30 4.36 -6.76 9.19
C THR A 30 3.02 -6.09 9.47
N PRO A 31 2.53 -6.09 10.71
CA PRO A 31 1.28 -5.45 11.06
C PRO A 31 1.46 -3.93 11.07
N PHE A 32 0.52 -3.24 10.43
CA PHE A 32 0.47 -1.80 10.34
C PHE A 32 -0.97 -1.28 10.50
N ARG A 33 -1.11 -0.01 10.83
CA ARG A 33 -2.39 0.69 10.89
C ARG A 33 -2.38 1.85 9.93
N ILE A 34 -3.54 2.19 9.40
CA ILE A 34 -3.72 3.42 8.65
C ILE A 34 -4.10 4.50 9.65
N SER A 35 -3.23 5.49 9.82
CA SER A 35 -3.45 6.58 10.77
C SER A 35 -4.11 7.78 10.13
N GLU A 36 -3.83 8.03 8.85
CA GLU A 36 -4.48 9.10 8.11
C GLU A 36 -4.46 8.81 6.61
N THR A 37 -5.58 9.04 5.93
CA THR A 37 -5.69 8.97 4.47
C THR A 37 -5.77 10.39 3.89
N GLN A 38 -5.00 10.66 2.85
CA GLN A 38 -5.00 11.94 2.14
C GLN A 38 -5.06 11.70 0.63
N GLU A 39 -5.46 12.72 -0.13
CA GLU A 39 -5.65 12.59 -1.60
C GLU A 39 -4.41 12.08 -2.34
N HIS A 40 -3.21 12.41 -1.85
CA HIS A 40 -1.94 12.07 -2.51
C HIS A 40 -1.05 11.11 -1.70
N ARG A 41 -1.42 10.74 -0.47
CA ARG A 41 -0.61 9.87 0.39
C ARG A 41 -1.45 9.23 1.49
N ILE A 42 -0.98 8.12 2.02
CA ILE A 42 -1.56 7.44 3.18
C ILE A 42 -0.49 7.36 4.27
N ILE A 43 -0.84 7.74 5.49
CA ILE A 43 0.05 7.66 6.65
C ILE A 43 -0.18 6.30 7.31
N VAL A 44 0.89 5.51 7.36
CA VAL A 44 0.88 4.16 7.88
C VAL A 44 1.75 4.10 9.13
N ASP A 45 1.20 3.56 10.21
CA ASP A 45 1.91 3.31 11.47
C ASP A 45 2.21 1.82 11.63
N TYR A 46 3.49 1.46 11.64
CA TYR A 46 3.95 0.09 11.86
C TYR A 46 3.93 -0.24 13.35
N VAL A 47 3.06 -1.19 13.73
CA VAL A 47 2.84 -1.56 15.15
C VAL A 47 4.08 -2.21 15.76
N GLU A 48 4.82 -2.98 14.96
CA GLU A 48 6.03 -3.68 15.44
C GLU A 48 7.26 -2.78 15.53
N LYS A 49 7.36 -1.79 14.64
CA LYS A 49 8.54 -0.93 14.51
C LYS A 49 8.40 0.40 15.25
N ASP A 50 7.19 0.72 15.74
CA ASP A 50 6.83 2.06 16.26
C ASP A 50 7.30 3.15 15.28
N GLU A 51 7.06 2.90 13.99
CA GLU A 51 7.55 3.72 12.89
C GLU A 51 6.37 4.17 12.02
N THR A 52 6.26 5.48 11.82
CA THR A 52 5.28 6.07 10.89
C THR A 52 5.94 6.31 9.54
N ARG A 53 5.33 5.78 8.47
CA ARG A 53 5.78 6.01 7.10
C ARG A 53 4.67 6.53 6.20
N PRO A 54 4.96 7.55 5.36
CA PRO A 54 4.02 7.98 4.34
C PRO A 54 4.14 7.08 3.10
N LEU A 55 3.04 6.42 2.73
CA LEU A 55 2.90 5.73 1.46
C LEU A 55 2.41 6.74 0.40
N GLN A 56 3.28 7.10 -0.54
CA GLN A 56 2.93 8.08 -1.58
C GLN A 56 2.19 7.43 -2.74
N ARG A 57 1.20 8.15 -3.30
CA ARG A 57 0.47 7.72 -4.50
C ARG A 57 1.40 7.32 -5.65
N GLU A 58 2.49 8.06 -5.87
CA GLU A 58 3.46 7.80 -6.94
C GLU A 58 4.28 6.53 -6.72
N GLN A 59 4.59 6.19 -5.46
CA GLN A 59 5.25 4.92 -5.11
C GLN A 59 4.30 3.75 -5.41
N PHE A 60 3.04 3.87 -5.00
CA PHE A 60 2.00 2.88 -5.31
C PHE A 60 1.77 2.75 -6.82
N GLU A 61 1.82 3.87 -7.57
CA GLU A 61 1.73 3.88 -9.04
C GLU A 61 2.83 3.10 -9.71
N THR A 62 4.05 3.29 -9.23
CA THR A 62 5.23 2.60 -9.73
C THR A 62 5.12 1.10 -9.48
N LEU A 63 4.62 0.70 -8.31
CA LEU A 63 4.35 -0.71 -7.99
C LEU A 63 3.22 -1.28 -8.87
N PHE A 64 2.08 -0.59 -8.95
CA PHE A 64 0.93 -1.03 -9.72
C PHE A 64 1.23 -1.20 -11.21
N ARG A 65 1.89 -0.21 -11.83
CA ARG A 65 2.27 -0.29 -13.26
C ARG A 65 3.21 -1.45 -13.52
N ARG A 66 4.19 -1.66 -12.64
CA ARG A 66 5.15 -2.77 -12.74
C ARG A 66 4.47 -4.14 -12.65
N VAL A 67 3.45 -4.27 -11.81
CA VAL A 67 2.64 -5.50 -11.68
C VAL A 67 1.75 -5.72 -12.91
N HIS A 68 1.19 -4.65 -13.46
CA HIS A 68 0.23 -4.74 -14.56
C HIS A 68 0.88 -4.96 -15.94
N ASP A 69 2.16 -4.61 -16.11
CA ASP A 69 2.94 -4.86 -17.33
C ASP A 69 3.45 -6.32 -17.49
N GLU A 70 3.36 -7.17 -16.45
CA GLU A 70 3.71 -8.60 -16.53
C GLU A 70 2.47 -9.52 -16.33
N PRO A 71 1.56 -9.62 -17.33
CA PRO A 71 0.23 -10.24 -17.19
C PRO A 71 0.18 -11.77 -16.97
N ASN A 72 1.33 -12.46 -16.98
CA ASN A 72 1.41 -13.93 -16.90
C ASN A 72 2.14 -14.45 -15.66
N GLN A 73 2.57 -13.57 -14.76
CA GLN A 73 3.31 -13.98 -13.56
C GLN A 73 2.40 -13.85 -12.35
N GLU A 74 2.16 -14.97 -11.67
CA GLU A 74 1.69 -14.96 -10.27
C GLU A 74 2.51 -13.90 -9.54
N PHE A 75 1.83 -12.92 -8.94
CA PHE A 75 2.43 -11.74 -8.33
C PHE A 75 3.57 -12.16 -7.39
N ALA A 76 4.80 -12.10 -7.90
CA ALA A 76 5.99 -12.46 -7.15
C ALA A 76 6.34 -11.25 -6.27
N LEU A 77 5.67 -11.17 -5.11
CA LEU A 77 5.96 -10.20 -4.05
C LEU A 77 7.47 -10.10 -3.76
N ASP A 78 8.22 -11.18 -3.98
CA ASP A 78 9.68 -11.28 -3.89
C ASP A 78 10.47 -10.39 -4.88
N ARG A 79 9.81 -9.77 -5.87
CA ARG A 79 10.43 -8.88 -6.87
C ARG A 79 10.31 -7.39 -6.52
N LEU A 80 9.67 -7.05 -5.39
CA LEU A 80 9.68 -5.69 -4.88
C LEU A 80 11.14 -5.27 -4.61
N PRO A 81 11.55 -4.03 -4.96
CA PRO A 81 12.80 -3.48 -4.47
C PRO A 81 12.89 -3.68 -2.94
N PRO A 82 14.08 -3.97 -2.37
CA PRO A 82 14.22 -4.18 -0.94
C PRO A 82 13.78 -2.98 -0.09
N ASP A 83 13.72 -1.77 -0.68
CA ASP A 83 13.22 -0.54 -0.05
C ASP A 83 11.73 -0.24 -0.34
N ALA A 84 11.05 -1.08 -1.12
CA ALA A 84 9.62 -0.95 -1.37
C ALA A 84 8.86 -1.77 -0.33
N GLU A 85 8.69 -1.19 0.86
CA GLU A 85 7.60 -1.65 1.72
C GLU A 85 6.26 -1.29 1.04
N PRO A 86 5.35 -2.26 0.83
CA PRO A 86 4.02 -2.01 0.27
C PRO A 86 3.07 -1.35 1.28
#